data_AF-A0A1Y3N816-F1
#
_entry.id   AF-A0A1Y3N816-F1
#
_cell.length_a   1.000
_cell.length_b   1.000
_cell.length_c   1.000
_cell.angle_alpha   90.00
_cell.angle_beta   90.00
_cell.angle_gamma   90.00
#
_symmetry.space_group_name_H-M   'P 1'
#
loop_
_entity.id
_entity.type
_entity.pdbx_description
1 polymer ?
#
loop_
_entity_poly.entity_id
_entity_poly.type
_entity_poly.pdbx_seq_one_letter_code
_entity_poly.pdbx_strand_id
1 'polypeptide(L)'
;MGELWRPNVSYEPEGFKVEYEGMIYELIHPHTSQMGWEPTQTPAFWKVSLNQEGVQHRRQDEENHQYESQNLDDPNVPYKWVPYTGSMPKNALGISNSRGKTFFVARATMQNGGGVHPGYSDAKNGRCFVGYGGKEVICEKFEVLVIEPNRYQWIPCPDTDNINGNPVIGGYDRDKNPFYICKCLREGVPYFGKTSRQLSCAYYSYGDKEHELKTFEVLIYN
;
A
#
# COMPACT_ATOMS: atom_id res chain seq x y z
N MET A 1 29.58 -2.43 6.56
CA MET A 1 29.22 -1.56 7.70
C MET A 1 29.56 -0.14 7.29
N GLY A 2 28.55 0.73 7.09
CA GLY A 2 28.77 2.14 6.75
C GLY A 2 29.02 2.97 8.01
N GLU A 3 29.62 4.15 7.89
CA GLU A 3 29.79 5.07 9.02
C GLU A 3 28.48 5.82 9.31
N LEU A 4 28.11 6.07 10.57
CA LEU A 4 26.88 6.82 10.87
C LEU A 4 26.93 8.24 10.26
N TRP A 5 25.86 8.65 9.56
CA TRP A 5 25.76 9.98 8.97
C TRP A 5 25.79 11.07 10.05
N ARG A 6 26.47 12.18 9.76
CA ARG A 6 26.62 13.34 10.64
C ARG A 6 26.51 14.63 9.81
N PRO A 7 25.88 15.69 10.35
CA PRO A 7 25.88 17.00 9.71
C PRO A 7 27.26 17.66 9.84
N ASN A 8 27.58 18.57 8.92
CA ASN A 8 28.83 19.34 8.86
C ASN A 8 30.09 18.48 8.68
N VAL A 9 29.96 17.34 7.98
CA VAL A 9 31.07 16.43 7.65
C VAL A 9 31.25 16.39 6.14
N SER A 10 32.51 16.45 5.69
CA SER A 10 32.84 16.26 4.27
C SER A 10 32.81 14.78 3.94
N TYR A 11 31.97 14.41 2.98
CA TYR A 11 31.89 13.04 2.47
C TYR A 11 32.52 12.98 1.08
N GLU A 12 33.53 12.14 0.95
CA GLU A 12 34.28 11.84 -0.27
C GLU A 12 35.00 10.49 -0.09
N PRO A 13 35.31 9.73 -1.15
CA PRO A 13 34.95 9.94 -2.56
C PRO A 13 33.51 9.52 -2.89
N GLU A 14 33.07 9.69 -4.14
CA GLU A 14 31.83 9.05 -4.64
C GLU A 14 31.83 7.55 -4.30
N GLY A 15 30.69 7.02 -3.88
CA GLY A 15 30.60 5.66 -3.37
C GLY A 15 30.83 5.50 -1.86
N PHE A 16 31.20 6.57 -1.13
CA PHE A 16 31.31 6.53 0.34
C PHE A 16 29.97 6.16 0.98
N LYS A 17 29.98 5.26 1.98
CA LYS A 17 28.75 4.69 2.57
C LYS A 17 28.53 5.17 3.99
N VAL A 18 27.34 5.70 4.23
CA VAL A 18 26.89 6.12 5.55
C VAL A 18 25.66 5.33 6.01
N GLU A 19 25.47 5.17 7.31
CA GLU A 19 24.25 4.63 7.89
C GLU A 19 23.41 5.77 8.48
N TYR A 20 22.13 5.82 8.13
CA TYR A 20 21.16 6.77 8.66
C TYR A 20 19.80 6.06 8.84
N GLU A 21 19.23 6.15 10.04
CA GLU A 21 17.96 5.49 10.40
C GLU A 21 17.93 3.97 10.09
N GLY A 22 19.06 3.28 10.25
CA GLY A 22 19.20 1.84 10.04
C GLY A 22 19.31 1.41 8.57
N MET A 23 19.36 2.37 7.64
CA MET A 23 19.63 2.11 6.22
C MET A 23 21.00 2.64 5.82
N ILE A 24 21.69 1.92 4.93
CA ILE A 24 22.96 2.36 4.36
C ILE A 24 22.71 3.16 3.10
N TYR A 25 23.28 4.35 3.02
CA TYR A 25 23.25 5.24 1.87
C TYR A 25 24.66 5.37 1.30
N GLU A 26 24.75 5.35 -0.01
CA GLU A 26 25.95 5.58 -0.79
C GLU A 26 25.93 7.00 -1.35
N LEU A 27 27.06 7.68 -1.21
CA LEU A 27 27.28 9.03 -1.69
C LEU A 27 27.30 9.06 -3.22
N ILE A 28 26.44 9.90 -3.81
CA ILE A 28 26.37 10.12 -5.26
C ILE A 28 27.36 11.20 -5.68
N HIS A 29 27.41 12.32 -4.95
CA HIS A 29 28.29 13.45 -5.25
C HIS A 29 29.00 13.93 -3.98
N PRO A 30 30.33 14.18 -4.03
CA PRO A 30 31.08 14.67 -2.88
C PRO A 30 30.56 16.03 -2.42
N HIS A 31 30.31 16.15 -1.13
CA HIS A 31 29.80 17.38 -0.53
C HIS A 31 30.10 17.41 0.96
N THR A 32 30.00 18.60 1.55
CA THR A 32 29.93 18.75 3.01
C THR A 32 28.47 18.74 3.44
N SER A 33 28.08 17.75 4.25
CA SER A 33 26.72 17.62 4.76
C SER A 33 26.31 18.82 5.60
N GLN A 34 25.02 19.16 5.62
CA GLN A 34 24.45 20.21 6.47
C GLN A 34 23.22 19.67 7.20
N MET A 35 22.78 20.36 8.25
CA MET A 35 21.52 20.06 8.91
C MET A 35 20.36 20.25 7.91
N GLY A 36 19.49 19.25 7.74
CA GLY A 36 18.48 19.24 6.68
C GLY A 36 18.93 18.58 5.37
N TRP A 37 20.19 18.13 5.28
CA TRP A 37 20.71 17.34 4.15
C TRP A 37 20.90 15.87 4.54
N GLU A 38 19.98 15.36 5.36
CA GLU A 38 19.97 13.94 5.69
C GLU A 38 19.75 13.11 4.41
N PRO A 39 20.25 11.86 4.36
CA PRO A 39 20.12 11.02 3.17
C PRO A 39 18.68 10.79 2.70
N THR A 40 17.70 10.88 3.61
CA THR A 40 16.26 10.78 3.29
C THR A 40 15.69 12.06 2.67
N GLN A 41 16.28 13.22 2.93
CA GLN A 41 15.79 14.52 2.46
C GLN A 41 16.48 14.99 1.17
N THR A 42 17.67 14.45 0.87
CA THR A 42 18.49 14.89 -0.27
C THR A 42 18.90 13.73 -1.19
N PRO A 43 17.92 13.13 -1.92
CA PRO A 43 18.19 12.00 -2.84
C PRO A 43 19.08 12.37 -4.03
N ALA A 44 19.34 13.67 -4.25
CA ALA A 44 20.32 14.14 -5.23
C ALA A 44 21.79 13.89 -4.80
N PHE A 45 22.05 13.72 -3.50
CA PHE A 45 23.40 13.49 -2.97
C PHE A 45 23.61 12.06 -2.44
N TRP A 46 22.52 11.34 -2.15
CA TRP A 46 22.56 10.02 -1.51
C TRP A 46 21.62 9.05 -2.23
N LYS A 47 22.09 7.82 -2.46
CA LYS A 47 21.27 6.69 -2.93
C LYS A 47 21.33 5.56 -1.90
N VAL A 48 20.27 4.76 -1.76
CA VAL A 48 20.31 3.59 -0.87
C VAL A 48 21.33 2.57 -1.41
N SER A 49 22.25 2.11 -0.55
CA SER A 49 23.27 1.12 -0.90
C SER A 49 22.72 -0.30 -0.69
N LEU A 50 22.36 -0.95 -1.78
CA LEU A 50 21.94 -2.35 -1.81
C LEU A 50 23.17 -3.25 -1.89
N ASN A 51 23.72 -3.68 -0.74
CA ASN A 51 24.80 -4.68 -0.76
C ASN A 51 24.40 -5.95 0.00
N GLN A 52 24.34 -7.03 -0.78
CA GLN A 52 24.24 -8.43 -0.38
C GLN A 52 25.52 -8.92 0.33
N GLU A 53 25.38 -9.66 1.45
CA GLU A 53 25.78 -11.08 1.61
C GLU A 53 25.90 -11.54 3.10
N GLY A 54 25.22 -12.66 3.43
CA GLY A 54 25.48 -13.63 4.53
C GLY A 54 24.68 -13.44 5.84
N VAL A 55 23.85 -14.35 6.38
CA VAL A 55 23.69 -15.82 6.27
C VAL A 55 22.29 -16.26 6.77
N GLN A 56 21.56 -16.96 5.89
CA GLN A 56 20.61 -18.09 6.09
C GLN A 56 19.43 -18.03 7.10
N HIS A 57 18.24 -17.68 6.57
CA HIS A 57 16.98 -18.45 6.76
C HIS A 57 16.09 -18.26 5.51
N ARG A 58 16.46 -18.85 4.36
CA ARG A 58 15.88 -20.08 3.78
C ARG A 58 14.35 -20.00 3.55
N ARG A 59 14.01 -19.68 2.29
CA ARG A 59 12.77 -20.01 1.54
C ARG A 59 11.54 -19.15 1.84
N GLN A 60 11.46 -17.94 1.29
CA GLN A 60 10.18 -17.30 0.94
C GLN A 60 10.33 -16.06 0.00
N ASP A 61 11.54 -15.52 -0.18
CA ASP A 61 11.70 -14.19 -0.82
C ASP A 61 11.77 -14.18 -2.35
N GLU A 62 11.89 -15.34 -3.02
CA GLU A 62 12.00 -15.39 -4.49
C GLU A 62 10.67 -15.19 -5.23
N GLU A 63 9.51 -15.30 -4.57
CA GLU A 63 8.22 -14.97 -5.20
C GLU A 63 7.93 -13.47 -5.19
N ASN A 64 8.45 -12.69 -4.23
CA ASN A 64 8.03 -11.31 -4.04
C ASN A 64 8.71 -10.30 -4.99
N HIS A 65 9.87 -10.62 -5.57
CA HIS A 65 10.58 -9.71 -6.49
C HIS A 65 10.14 -9.81 -7.96
N GLN A 66 9.17 -10.67 -8.30
CA GLN A 66 8.57 -10.72 -9.63
C GLN A 66 7.38 -9.75 -9.82
N TYR A 67 6.82 -9.20 -8.73
CA TYR A 67 5.59 -8.41 -8.76
C TYR A 67 5.80 -6.91 -9.03
N GLU A 68 7.05 -6.41 -9.05
CA GLU A 68 7.32 -4.97 -9.12
C GLU A 68 7.34 -4.35 -10.54
N SER A 69 7.19 -5.14 -11.61
CA SER A 69 7.19 -4.61 -12.99
C SER A 69 6.04 -5.11 -13.88
N GLN A 70 5.04 -5.76 -13.31
CA GLN A 70 3.87 -6.26 -14.02
C GLN A 70 2.66 -5.78 -13.20
N ASN A 71 1.82 -4.82 -13.63
CA ASN A 71 0.53 -5.15 -14.25
C ASN A 71 -0.40 -3.94 -14.38
N LEU A 72 -0.16 -3.07 -15.37
CA LEU A 72 -1.28 -2.39 -16.04
C LEU A 72 -1.82 -3.23 -17.22
N ASP A 73 -1.04 -4.24 -17.66
CA ASP A 73 -1.31 -5.06 -18.85
C ASP A 73 -1.02 -6.57 -18.66
N ASP A 74 -1.06 -7.14 -17.44
CA ASP A 74 -1.10 -8.62 -17.34
C ASP A 74 -2.36 -9.11 -18.03
N PRO A 75 -2.29 -10.05 -18.97
CA PRO A 75 -3.47 -10.78 -19.37
C PRO A 75 -4.04 -11.64 -18.22
N ASN A 76 -3.26 -11.97 -17.18
CA ASN A 76 -3.69 -12.85 -16.09
C ASN A 76 -4.32 -12.14 -14.89
N VAL A 77 -4.27 -10.80 -14.83
CA VAL A 77 -4.87 -10.00 -13.76
C VAL A 77 -6.23 -9.47 -14.24
N PRO A 78 -7.36 -9.97 -13.71
CA PRO A 78 -8.68 -9.67 -14.27
C PRO A 78 -9.32 -8.39 -13.72
N TYR A 79 -8.54 -7.53 -13.07
CA TYR A 79 -9.03 -6.27 -12.51
C TYR A 79 -8.17 -5.09 -12.95
N LYS A 80 -8.76 -3.90 -12.88
CA LYS A 80 -8.10 -2.63 -13.17
C LYS A 80 -8.48 -1.59 -12.14
N TRP A 81 -7.54 -0.71 -11.86
CA TRP A 81 -7.80 0.51 -11.08
C TRP A 81 -8.09 1.63 -12.06
N VAL A 82 -9.28 2.23 -11.95
CA VAL A 82 -9.76 3.26 -12.88
C VAL A 82 -9.93 4.57 -12.11
N PRO A 83 -9.32 5.69 -12.55
CA PRO A 83 -9.51 6.99 -11.92
C PRO A 83 -10.99 7.39 -11.87
N TYR A 84 -11.44 7.88 -10.72
CA TYR A 84 -12.78 8.45 -10.61
C TYR A 84 -12.81 9.83 -11.27
N THR A 85 -13.76 10.02 -12.20
CA THR A 85 -13.89 11.24 -13.02
C THR A 85 -15.24 11.93 -12.85
N GLY A 86 -15.97 11.62 -11.78
CA GLY A 86 -17.31 12.18 -11.48
C GLY A 86 -18.45 11.16 -11.57
N SER A 87 -18.20 9.98 -12.11
CA SER A 87 -19.15 8.86 -12.12
C SER A 87 -18.44 7.53 -11.91
N MET A 88 -19.12 6.55 -11.32
CA MET A 88 -18.58 5.20 -11.15
C MET A 88 -18.41 4.50 -12.50
N PRO A 89 -17.24 3.90 -12.79
CA PRO A 89 -17.03 3.15 -14.02
C PRO A 89 -17.92 1.90 -14.07
N LYS A 90 -18.17 1.40 -15.28
CA LYS A 90 -18.84 0.10 -15.46
C LYS A 90 -18.03 -0.98 -14.74
N ASN A 91 -18.74 -1.91 -14.09
CA ASN A 91 -18.15 -3.00 -13.32
C ASN A 91 -17.27 -2.54 -12.14
N ALA A 92 -17.49 -1.31 -11.65
CA ALA A 92 -16.97 -0.89 -10.35
C ALA A 92 -17.45 -1.85 -9.26
N LEU A 93 -16.50 -2.44 -8.52
CA LEU A 93 -16.82 -3.38 -7.46
C LEU A 93 -17.42 -2.63 -6.27
N GLY A 94 -18.71 -2.85 -6.01
CA GLY A 94 -19.40 -2.27 -4.86
C GLY A 94 -20.46 -3.18 -4.27
N ILE A 95 -20.77 -2.96 -3.00
CA ILE A 95 -21.81 -3.69 -2.27
C ILE A 95 -22.82 -2.68 -1.73
N SER A 96 -24.10 -2.92 -2.05
CA SER A 96 -25.22 -2.16 -1.54
C SER A 96 -25.60 -2.62 -0.13
N ASN A 97 -25.84 -1.67 0.76
CA ASN A 97 -26.34 -1.95 2.11
C ASN A 97 -27.86 -1.77 2.20
N SER A 98 -28.44 -2.20 3.32
CA SER A 98 -29.88 -2.12 3.61
C SER A 98 -30.45 -0.69 3.64
N ARG A 99 -29.58 0.33 3.71
CA ARG A 99 -29.96 1.75 3.73
C ARG A 99 -29.92 2.39 2.34
N GLY A 100 -29.76 1.60 1.27
CA GLY A 100 -29.75 2.08 -0.11
C GLY A 100 -28.49 2.87 -0.48
N LYS A 101 -27.40 2.70 0.27
CA LYS A 101 -26.07 3.19 -0.12
C LYS A 101 -25.26 2.04 -0.70
N THR A 102 -24.47 2.34 -1.73
CA THR A 102 -23.49 1.42 -2.29
C THR A 102 -22.12 1.96 -1.96
N PHE A 103 -21.31 1.14 -1.29
CA PHE A 103 -19.89 1.42 -1.10
C PHE A 103 -19.11 0.68 -2.17
N PHE A 104 -18.15 1.36 -2.78
CA PHE A 104 -17.28 0.84 -3.82
C PHE A 104 -15.87 0.65 -3.28
N VAL A 105 -15.16 -0.39 -3.73
CA VAL A 105 -13.75 -0.58 -3.42
C VAL A 105 -12.94 0.50 -4.14
N ALA A 106 -12.18 1.27 -3.37
CA ALA A 106 -11.40 2.39 -3.87
C ALA A 106 -9.99 2.38 -3.27
N ARG A 107 -9.08 3.16 -3.85
CA ARG A 107 -7.75 3.42 -3.29
C ARG A 107 -7.33 4.86 -3.54
N ALA A 108 -6.48 5.39 -2.66
CA ALA A 108 -5.91 6.72 -2.83
C ALA A 108 -4.44 6.75 -2.43
N THR A 109 -3.67 7.64 -3.07
CA THR A 109 -2.28 7.92 -2.71
C THR A 109 -2.24 8.87 -1.52
N MET A 110 -1.53 8.50 -0.47
CA MET A 110 -1.30 9.34 0.70
C MET A 110 -0.20 10.36 0.41
N GLN A 111 -0.30 11.54 1.02
CA GLN A 111 0.68 12.62 0.85
C GLN A 111 2.07 12.22 1.38
N ASN A 112 3.11 12.97 0.99
CA ASN A 112 4.49 12.80 1.47
C ASN A 112 5.06 11.38 1.26
N GLY A 113 4.65 10.70 0.19
CA GLY A 113 5.10 9.35 -0.11
C GLY A 113 4.54 8.29 0.85
N GLY A 114 3.40 8.56 1.50
CA GLY A 114 2.77 7.67 2.46
C GLY A 114 2.18 6.37 1.89
N GLY A 115 2.40 6.06 0.60
CA GLY A 115 1.91 4.86 -0.06
C GLY A 115 0.55 5.03 -0.75
N VAL A 116 0.03 3.92 -1.28
CA VAL A 116 -1.31 3.81 -1.86
C VAL A 116 -2.13 2.91 -0.97
N HIS A 117 -3.22 3.42 -0.43
CA HIS A 117 -4.00 2.72 0.57
C HIS A 117 -5.42 2.47 0.06
N PRO A 118 -5.93 1.22 0.18
CA PRO A 118 -7.31 0.93 -0.16
C PRO A 118 -8.27 1.35 0.94
N GLY A 119 -9.51 1.59 0.52
CA GLY A 119 -10.62 2.05 1.32
C GLY A 119 -11.92 1.91 0.55
N TYR A 120 -12.87 2.80 0.81
CA TYR A 120 -14.17 2.76 0.15
C TYR A 120 -14.58 4.12 -0.42
N SER A 121 -15.49 4.12 -1.37
CA SER A 121 -16.11 5.33 -1.92
C SER A 121 -17.63 5.25 -1.89
N ASP A 122 -18.29 6.36 -1.59
CA ASP A 122 -19.74 6.55 -1.77
C ASP A 122 -19.94 7.42 -3.01
N ALA A 123 -20.43 6.83 -4.11
CA ALA A 123 -20.56 7.52 -5.39
C ALA A 123 -21.41 8.80 -5.33
N LYS A 124 -22.30 8.92 -4.33
CA LYS A 124 -23.16 10.11 -4.16
C LYS A 124 -22.38 11.35 -3.70
N ASN A 125 -21.27 11.17 -2.98
CA ASN A 125 -20.49 12.28 -2.45
C ASN A 125 -19.19 12.54 -3.23
N GLY A 126 -18.84 11.68 -4.19
CA GLY A 126 -17.65 11.83 -5.03
C GLY A 126 -16.33 11.81 -4.25
N ARG A 127 -16.29 11.09 -3.12
CA ARG A 127 -15.13 11.01 -2.22
C ARG A 127 -14.73 9.57 -1.97
N CYS A 128 -13.45 9.39 -1.64
CA CYS A 128 -12.90 8.15 -1.11
C CYS A 128 -12.50 8.34 0.35
N PHE A 129 -12.71 7.31 1.16
CA PHE A 129 -12.42 7.26 2.58
C PHE A 129 -11.41 6.14 2.81
N VAL A 130 -10.25 6.49 3.37
CA VAL A 130 -9.12 5.59 3.54
C VAL A 130 -8.65 5.62 4.98
N GLY A 131 -8.42 4.45 5.58
CA GLY A 131 -7.76 4.36 6.87
C GLY A 131 -6.27 4.65 6.73
N TYR A 132 -5.75 5.64 7.46
CA TYR A 132 -4.33 5.96 7.50
C TYR A 132 -3.94 6.67 8.81
N GLY A 133 -2.91 6.15 9.48
CA GLY A 133 -2.39 6.74 10.71
C GLY A 133 -3.42 6.81 11.84
N GLY A 134 -4.32 5.84 11.94
CA GLY A 134 -5.38 5.83 12.95
C GLY A 134 -6.61 6.69 12.62
N LYS A 135 -6.63 7.36 11.45
CA LYS A 135 -7.69 8.29 11.04
C LYS A 135 -8.36 7.85 9.74
N GLU A 136 -9.60 8.31 9.55
CA GLU A 136 -10.24 8.30 8.24
C GLU A 136 -9.78 9.53 7.45
N VAL A 137 -9.10 9.30 6.34
CA VAL A 137 -8.62 10.34 5.43
C VAL A 137 -9.57 10.42 4.23
N ILE A 138 -10.11 11.61 4.00
CA ILE A 138 -11.00 11.90 2.87
C ILE A 138 -10.18 12.34 1.67
N CYS A 139 -10.32 11.61 0.56
CA CYS A 139 -9.57 11.81 -0.67
C CYS A 139 -10.51 12.20 -1.83
N GLU A 140 -10.19 13.30 -2.51
CA GLU A 140 -10.92 13.76 -3.70
C GLU A 140 -10.38 13.10 -4.99
N LYS A 141 -9.08 12.81 -5.03
CA LYS A 141 -8.43 12.07 -6.12
C LYS A 141 -8.24 10.63 -5.69
N PHE A 142 -8.87 9.70 -6.39
CA PHE A 142 -8.84 8.29 -6.08
C PHE A 142 -9.13 7.44 -7.32
N GLU A 143 -8.85 6.15 -7.20
CA GLU A 143 -9.18 5.14 -8.20
C GLU A 143 -10.19 4.16 -7.63
N VAL A 144 -11.01 3.60 -8.51
CA VAL A 144 -12.05 2.61 -8.21
C VAL A 144 -11.63 1.27 -8.82
N LEU A 145 -11.80 0.20 -8.06
CA LEU A 145 -11.53 -1.14 -8.56
C LEU A 145 -12.63 -1.58 -9.53
N VAL A 146 -12.23 -1.94 -10.74
CA VAL A 146 -13.09 -2.53 -11.76
C VAL A 146 -12.69 -3.98 -11.98
N ILE A 147 -13.66 -4.88 -11.87
CA ILE A 147 -13.47 -6.32 -12.09
C ILE A 147 -14.79 -6.94 -12.53
N GLU A 148 -14.74 -7.93 -13.43
CA GLU A 148 -15.95 -8.64 -13.86
C GLU A 148 -16.55 -9.45 -12.70
N PRO A 149 -17.89 -9.48 -12.53
CA PRO A 149 -18.56 -10.16 -11.41
C PRO A 149 -18.17 -11.62 -11.17
N ASN A 150 -17.78 -12.36 -12.22
CA ASN A 150 -17.44 -13.77 -12.15
C ASN A 150 -15.92 -14.03 -11.98
N ARG A 151 -15.12 -12.97 -11.80
CA ARG A 151 -13.66 -13.05 -11.71
C ARG A 151 -13.11 -12.81 -10.31
N TYR A 152 -13.98 -12.61 -9.31
CA TYR A 152 -13.56 -12.43 -7.93
C TYR A 152 -14.44 -13.18 -6.94
N GLN A 153 -13.92 -13.35 -5.74
CA GLN A 153 -14.65 -13.84 -4.58
C GLN A 153 -14.10 -13.20 -3.31
N TRP A 154 -14.97 -13.05 -2.32
CA TRP A 154 -14.57 -12.69 -0.96
C TRP A 154 -14.41 -13.98 -0.17
N ILE A 155 -13.24 -14.19 0.43
CA ILE A 155 -12.97 -15.36 1.25
C ILE A 155 -12.66 -14.96 2.70
N PRO A 156 -13.10 -15.72 3.70
CA PRO A 156 -12.67 -15.50 5.08
C PRO A 156 -11.14 -15.55 5.20
N CYS A 157 -10.56 -14.63 5.97
CA CYS A 157 -9.12 -14.57 6.21
C CYS A 157 -8.82 -14.76 7.71
N PRO A 158 -8.64 -16.02 8.16
CA PRO A 158 -8.25 -16.31 9.55
C PRO A 158 -6.75 -16.10 9.80
N ASP A 159 -5.95 -16.13 8.73
CA ASP A 159 -4.50 -15.97 8.74
C ASP A 159 -4.08 -15.06 7.58
N THR A 160 -3.49 -13.92 7.93
CA THR A 160 -3.03 -12.88 7.00
C THR A 160 -1.73 -13.24 6.31
N ASP A 161 -0.93 -14.14 6.90
CA ASP A 161 0.35 -14.57 6.34
C ASP A 161 0.12 -15.61 5.23
N ASN A 162 -0.94 -16.42 5.37
CA ASN A 162 -1.28 -17.52 4.48
C ASN A 162 -2.66 -17.35 3.82
N ILE A 163 -2.83 -16.26 3.05
CA ILE A 163 -4.06 -16.01 2.29
C ILE A 163 -4.16 -16.99 1.10
N ASN A 164 -5.21 -17.80 1.09
CA ASN A 164 -5.49 -18.72 -0.02
C ASN A 164 -5.92 -17.98 -1.29
N GLY A 165 -5.45 -18.42 -2.46
CA GLY A 165 -5.80 -17.85 -3.76
C GLY A 165 -4.96 -16.62 -4.14
N ASN A 166 -5.47 -15.81 -5.07
CA ASN A 166 -4.75 -14.64 -5.58
C ASN A 166 -5.35 -13.35 -4.98
N PRO A 167 -4.81 -12.81 -3.89
CA PRO A 167 -5.36 -11.59 -3.28
C PRO A 167 -5.22 -10.38 -4.20
N VAL A 168 -6.28 -9.57 -4.28
CA VAL A 168 -6.25 -8.32 -5.04
C VAL A 168 -5.40 -7.30 -4.30
N ILE A 169 -4.40 -6.76 -5.00
CA ILE A 169 -3.53 -5.72 -4.46
C ILE A 169 -4.25 -4.37 -4.52
N GLY A 170 -4.50 -3.82 -3.34
CA GLY A 170 -5.12 -2.52 -3.11
C GLY A 170 -4.17 -1.33 -3.16
N GLY A 171 -2.88 -1.59 -3.03
CA GLY A 171 -1.85 -0.59 -3.02
C GLY A 171 -0.65 -1.10 -2.22
N TYR A 172 0.18 -0.18 -1.76
CA TYR A 172 1.44 -0.50 -1.10
C TYR A 172 1.75 0.55 -0.03
N ASP A 173 2.46 0.16 1.02
CA ASP A 173 3.03 1.13 1.95
C ASP A 173 4.23 1.88 1.34
N ARG A 174 4.95 2.63 2.17
CA ARG A 174 6.14 3.38 1.76
C ARG A 174 7.29 2.46 1.31
N ASP A 175 7.36 1.27 1.88
CA ASP A 175 8.43 0.28 1.67
C ASP A 175 8.05 -0.77 0.61
N LYS A 176 7.00 -0.50 -0.18
CA LYS A 176 6.49 -1.37 -1.26
C LYS A 176 5.90 -2.68 -0.78
N ASN A 177 5.57 -2.81 0.50
CA ASN A 177 4.83 -3.97 0.97
C ASN A 177 3.36 -3.86 0.52
N PRO A 178 2.78 -4.94 -0.04
CA PRO A 178 1.44 -4.89 -0.60
C PRO A 178 0.37 -4.79 0.49
N PHE A 179 -0.62 -3.93 0.26
CA PHE A 179 -1.91 -4.00 0.92
C PHE A 179 -2.89 -4.79 0.08
N TYR A 180 -3.63 -5.68 0.72
CA TYR A 180 -4.76 -6.40 0.11
C TYR A 180 -6.08 -5.79 0.52
N ILE A 181 -7.08 -5.92 -0.37
CA ILE A 181 -8.43 -5.43 -0.10
C ILE A 181 -9.13 -6.36 0.90
N CYS A 182 -9.59 -5.79 2.01
CA CYS A 182 -10.46 -6.48 2.95
C CYS A 182 -11.89 -5.94 2.92
N LYS A 183 -12.87 -6.80 3.24
CA LYS A 183 -14.26 -6.44 3.53
C LYS A 183 -14.53 -6.71 5.01
N CYS A 184 -14.93 -5.65 5.71
CA CYS A 184 -15.21 -5.65 7.14
C CYS A 184 -16.69 -5.37 7.37
N LEU A 185 -17.38 -6.26 8.09
CA LEU A 185 -18.79 -6.05 8.42
C LEU A 185 -18.91 -5.31 9.74
N ARG A 186 -19.59 -4.16 9.72
CA ARG A 186 -19.98 -3.40 10.91
C ARG A 186 -21.50 -3.24 10.92
N GLU A 187 -22.17 -3.84 11.90
CA GLU A 187 -23.64 -3.78 12.02
C GLU A 187 -24.37 -4.18 10.72
N GLY A 188 -23.83 -5.18 10.00
CA GLY A 188 -24.36 -5.65 8.72
C GLY A 188 -24.03 -4.76 7.51
N VAL A 189 -23.28 -3.66 7.70
CA VAL A 189 -22.80 -2.80 6.61
C VAL A 189 -21.36 -3.19 6.22
N PRO A 190 -21.09 -3.45 4.92
CA PRO A 190 -19.76 -3.79 4.45
C PRO A 190 -18.92 -2.54 4.22
N TYR A 191 -17.79 -2.43 4.90
CA TYR A 191 -16.75 -1.44 4.66
C TYR A 191 -15.54 -2.11 4.00
N PHE A 192 -14.79 -1.33 3.21
CA PHE A 192 -13.57 -1.80 2.58
C PHE A 192 -12.35 -1.09 3.14
N GLY A 193 -11.24 -1.81 3.19
CA GLY A 193 -9.99 -1.31 3.74
C GLY A 193 -8.81 -2.17 3.34
N LYS A 194 -7.83 -2.25 4.24
CA LYS A 194 -6.53 -2.89 3.99
C LYS A 194 -6.22 -3.99 5.00
N THR A 195 -5.50 -4.99 4.54
CA THR A 195 -4.67 -5.89 5.36
C THR A 195 -3.36 -6.15 4.62
N SER A 196 -2.40 -6.82 5.24
CA SER A 196 -1.19 -7.32 4.56
C SER A 196 -0.66 -8.55 5.31
N ARG A 197 0.32 -9.24 4.72
CA ARG A 197 1.09 -10.33 5.39
C ARG A 197 1.96 -9.86 6.55
N GLN A 198 1.99 -8.56 6.87
CA GLN A 198 2.70 -8.01 8.03
C GLN A 198 1.74 -7.57 9.14
N LEU A 199 0.43 -7.59 8.86
CA LEU A 199 -0.62 -7.20 9.78
C LEU A 199 -1.29 -8.45 10.31
N SER A 200 -1.80 -8.40 11.54
CA SER A 200 -2.58 -9.50 12.14
C SER A 200 -4.10 -9.25 12.12
N CYS A 201 -4.55 -8.26 11.34
CA CYS A 201 -5.95 -7.82 11.25
C CYS A 201 -6.21 -7.06 9.94
N ALA A 202 -7.49 -6.81 9.68
CA ALA A 202 -7.94 -5.80 8.74
C ALA A 202 -8.07 -4.43 9.42
N TYR A 203 -7.79 -3.38 8.65
CA TYR A 203 -8.08 -2.00 9.01
C TYR A 203 -9.08 -1.40 8.02
N TYR A 204 -10.14 -0.80 8.52
CA TYR A 204 -11.14 -0.07 7.73
C TYR A 204 -11.44 1.28 8.37
N SER A 205 -11.91 2.24 7.58
CA SER A 205 -12.27 3.57 8.10
C SER A 205 -13.78 3.72 8.30
N TYR A 206 -14.17 4.42 9.37
CA TYR A 206 -15.54 4.84 9.62
C TYR A 206 -15.57 5.92 10.72
N GLY A 207 -16.27 7.01 10.47
CA GLY A 207 -16.55 8.02 11.50
C GLY A 207 -15.28 8.68 12.01
N ASP A 208 -14.48 9.22 11.08
CA ASP A 208 -13.24 9.95 11.33
C ASP A 208 -12.08 9.11 11.90
N LYS A 209 -12.26 7.78 12.03
CA LYS A 209 -11.28 6.86 12.62
C LYS A 209 -10.98 5.66 11.74
N GLU A 210 -9.76 5.17 11.85
CA GLU A 210 -9.37 3.83 11.40
C GLU A 210 -9.66 2.82 12.52
N HIS A 211 -10.32 1.73 12.18
CA HIS A 211 -10.73 0.66 13.09
C HIS A 211 -10.07 -0.63 12.67
N GLU A 212 -9.69 -1.44 13.65
CA GLU A 212 -9.21 -2.79 13.43
C GLU A 212 -10.33 -3.83 13.52
N LEU A 213 -10.22 -4.92 12.77
CA LEU A 213 -11.12 -6.07 12.86
C LEU A 213 -10.37 -7.38 12.64
N LYS A 214 -10.58 -8.36 13.52
CA LYS A 214 -9.95 -9.69 13.44
C LYS A 214 -10.69 -10.67 12.54
N THR A 215 -12.00 -10.49 12.36
CA THR A 215 -12.83 -11.33 11.50
C THR A 215 -13.24 -10.54 10.27
N PHE A 216 -12.67 -10.87 9.12
CA PHE A 216 -12.90 -10.17 7.87
C PHE A 216 -12.72 -11.12 6.69
N GLU A 217 -13.09 -10.64 5.50
CA GLU A 217 -12.86 -11.34 4.25
C GLU A 217 -11.81 -10.59 3.42
N VAL A 218 -11.01 -11.30 2.63
CA VAL A 218 -10.09 -10.74 1.64
C VAL A 218 -10.67 -10.95 0.25
N LEU A 219 -10.50 -9.95 -0.62
CA LEU A 219 -10.85 -10.05 -2.02
C LEU A 219 -9.76 -10.83 -2.75
N ILE A 220 -10.14 -11.93 -3.39
CA ILE A 220 -9.27 -12.68 -4.28
C ILE A 220 -9.86 -12.72 -5.70
N TYR A 221 -9.01 -12.97 -6.69
CA TYR A 221 -9.43 -13.15 -8.08
C TYR A 221 -9.14 -14.55 -8.61
N ASN A 222 -9.93 -14.91 -9.64
CA ASN A 222 -9.92 -16.20 -10.31
C ASN A 222 -9.44 -16.10 -11.77
#